data_AF-A0A945T644-F1
#
_entry.id   AF-A0A945T644-F1
#
_cell.length_a   1.000
_cell.length_b   1.000
_cell.length_c   1.000
_cell.angle_alpha   90.00
_cell.angle_beta   90.00
_cell.angle_gamma   90.00
#
_symmetry.space_group_name_H-M   'P 1'
#
loop_
_entity.id
_entity.type
_entity.pdbx_description
1 polymer ?
#
loop_
_entity_poly.entity_id
_entity_poly.type
_entity_poly.pdbx_seq_one_letter_code
_entity_poly.pdbx_strand_id
1 'polypeptide(L)'
;MYKQIKWGKEYTRYDGSKTFRVEKNRNDLRIARFSRDKKYYVPIENYYICADVHYVSHEETRIGLLCNQEEDNECSACNVGHEPKQMTLMPVYDVFLKEVQIIAMSENCDPGSLSPQIESIMIEHGDKDEGQDITICISKPDMYSFDVQVGFPIKNGAKIMERKIKEFEKKVKAGSGYLVSCYTELSNDEMLQVEEINMMAEVSGYDLDDAA
;
A
#
# COMPACT_ATOMS: atom_id res chain seq x y z
N MET A 1 16.71 -13.51 15.90
CA MET A 1 16.84 -14.49 14.79
C MET A 1 15.76 -14.16 13.78
N TYR A 2 16.04 -13.20 12.92
CA TYR A 2 15.09 -12.73 11.93
C TYR A 2 15.13 -13.70 10.77
N LYS A 3 13.98 -14.30 10.48
CA LYS A 3 13.89 -15.27 9.41
C LYS A 3 13.96 -14.49 8.10
N GLN A 4 15.08 -14.65 7.42
CA GLN A 4 15.20 -14.47 5.99
C GLN A 4 14.05 -15.24 5.31
N ILE A 5 13.00 -14.52 4.85
CA ILE A 5 11.99 -15.07 3.96
C ILE A 5 12.39 -14.63 2.56
N LYS A 6 12.84 -15.61 1.77
CA LYS A 6 13.22 -15.44 0.37
C LYS A 6 12.05 -14.89 -0.43
N TRP A 7 12.30 -13.79 -1.15
CA TRP A 7 11.57 -13.43 -2.34
C TRP A 7 11.58 -14.61 -3.33
N GLY A 8 10.39 -15.05 -3.74
CA GLY A 8 10.20 -16.16 -4.67
C GLY A 8 10.11 -17.55 -4.01
N LYS A 9 8.89 -18.10 -4.04
CA LYS A 9 8.49 -19.48 -3.71
C LYS A 9 8.56 -19.89 -2.23
N GLU A 10 7.50 -19.53 -1.52
CA GLU A 10 6.63 -20.37 -0.66
C GLU A 10 5.96 -19.46 0.38
N TYR A 11 4.78 -18.98 0.01
CA TYR A 11 3.85 -18.33 0.92
C TYR A 11 3.35 -19.35 1.95
N THR A 12 3.32 -18.99 3.22
CA THR A 12 2.49 -19.66 4.23
C THR A 12 2.23 -18.65 5.34
N ARG A 13 1.00 -18.30 5.73
CA ARG A 13 -0.33 -18.74 5.31
C ARG A 13 -1.29 -17.62 5.75
N TYR A 14 -1.73 -16.76 4.83
CA TYR A 14 -3.15 -16.42 4.80
C TYR A 14 -3.69 -17.39 3.76
N ASP A 15 -4.61 -18.25 4.16
CA ASP A 15 -5.14 -19.28 3.30
C ASP A 15 -5.68 -18.62 2.03
N GLY A 16 -5.03 -18.88 0.90
CA GLY A 16 -5.44 -18.43 -0.43
C GLY A 16 -6.78 -19.07 -0.84
N SER A 17 -7.83 -18.73 -0.11
CA SER A 17 -9.20 -19.17 -0.28
C SER A 17 -10.09 -18.26 0.55
N LYS A 18 -10.14 -16.98 0.18
CA LYS A 18 -11.24 -16.07 0.47
C LYS A 18 -11.01 -14.82 -0.36
N THR A 19 -11.82 -14.66 -1.39
CA THR A 19 -12.21 -13.33 -1.84
C THR A 19 -12.83 -12.63 -0.64
N PHE A 20 -12.12 -11.65 -0.10
CA PHE A 20 -12.61 -10.85 1.01
C PHE A 20 -13.48 -9.76 0.41
N ARG A 21 -14.79 -9.85 0.62
CA ARG A 21 -15.65 -8.68 0.49
C ARG A 21 -15.22 -7.68 1.54
N VAL A 22 -14.52 -6.63 1.13
CA VAL A 22 -14.37 -5.44 1.96
C VAL A 22 -15.75 -4.83 2.06
N GLU A 23 -16.33 -4.82 3.27
CA GLU A 23 -17.54 -4.03 3.50
C GLU A 23 -17.23 -2.59 3.09
N LYS A 24 -17.95 -2.04 2.10
CA LYS A 24 -17.88 -0.64 1.63
C LYS A 24 -17.71 0.30 2.83
N ASN A 25 -16.47 0.61 3.18
CA ASN A 25 -16.13 1.45 4.32
C ASN A 25 -15.28 2.59 3.80
N ARG A 26 -15.63 3.80 4.29
CA ARG A 26 -14.84 5.02 4.13
C ARG A 26 -13.36 4.68 4.34
N ASN A 27 -12.48 5.13 3.44
CA ASN A 27 -11.03 4.91 3.55
C ASN A 27 -10.51 5.39 4.92
N ASP A 28 -10.42 4.46 5.86
CA ASP A 28 -10.03 4.71 7.25
C ASP A 28 -8.51 4.95 7.34
N LEU A 29 -7.77 4.45 6.36
CA LEU A 29 -6.34 4.65 6.18
C LEU A 29 -6.06 5.54 4.97
N ARG A 30 -4.99 6.32 5.09
CA ARG A 30 -4.53 7.24 4.05
C ARG A 30 -3.16 6.82 3.54
N ILE A 31 -2.94 6.97 2.24
CA ILE A 31 -1.61 6.84 1.65
C ILE A 31 -0.76 8.04 2.08
N ALA A 32 0.43 7.76 2.59
CA ALA A 32 1.43 8.76 2.93
C ALA A 32 1.86 9.52 1.66
N ARG A 33 1.71 10.85 1.69
CA ARG A 33 2.13 11.72 0.57
C ARG A 33 3.50 12.29 0.85
N PHE A 34 4.40 12.22 -0.11
CA PHE A 34 5.76 12.74 0.01
C PHE A 34 5.93 14.05 -0.75
N SER A 35 6.75 14.93 -0.19
CA SER A 35 7.08 16.25 -0.72
C SER A 35 8.59 16.48 -0.60
N ARG A 36 9.07 17.64 -1.04
CA ARG A 36 10.46 18.05 -0.81
C ARG A 36 10.81 18.15 0.69
N ASP A 37 9.83 18.49 1.51
CA ASP A 37 10.01 18.53 2.96
C ASP A 37 10.15 17.13 3.55
N LYS A 38 11.05 17.00 4.52
CA LYS A 38 11.29 15.77 5.27
C LYS A 38 10.08 15.43 6.14
N LYS A 39 9.62 14.18 6.03
CA LYS A 39 8.60 13.59 6.88
C LYS A 39 9.18 12.43 7.69
N TYR A 40 8.65 12.22 8.88
CA TYR A 40 9.17 11.25 9.82
C TYR A 40 8.10 10.22 10.14
N TYR A 41 8.48 8.96 10.02
CA TYR A 41 7.58 7.84 10.17
C TYR A 41 8.20 6.79 11.06
N VAL A 42 7.38 6.07 11.82
CA VAL A 42 7.80 4.86 12.52
C VAL A 42 7.14 3.67 11.84
N PRO A 43 7.91 2.76 11.21
CA PRO A 43 7.38 1.54 10.64
C PRO A 43 6.64 0.71 11.69
N ILE A 44 5.46 0.20 11.33
CA ILE A 44 4.75 -0.76 12.18
C ILE A 44 5.12 -2.15 11.68
N GLU A 45 6.10 -2.76 12.34
CA GLU A 45 6.73 -4.01 11.92
C GLU A 45 5.74 -5.18 11.82
N ASN A 46 6.07 -6.17 10.99
CA ASN A 46 5.33 -7.42 10.77
C ASN A 46 3.97 -7.29 10.05
N TYR A 47 3.64 -6.09 9.55
CA TYR A 47 2.45 -5.90 8.72
C TYR A 47 2.89 -5.34 7.37
N TYR A 48 2.78 -6.16 6.33
CA TYR A 48 2.90 -5.71 4.95
C TYR A 48 2.00 -6.58 4.09
N ILE A 49 1.45 -6.00 3.03
CA ILE A 49 0.64 -6.72 2.04
C ILE A 49 0.97 -6.20 0.65
N CYS A 50 0.94 -7.09 -0.33
CA CYS A 50 0.98 -6.69 -1.74
C CYS A 50 -0.47 -6.55 -2.24
N ALA A 51 -0.73 -5.48 -2.98
CA ALA A 51 -2.01 -5.26 -3.63
C ALA A 51 -1.78 -4.85 -5.08
N ASP A 52 -2.60 -5.37 -5.98
CA ASP A 52 -2.61 -4.95 -7.38
C ASP A 52 -3.54 -3.76 -7.53
N VAL A 53 -3.03 -2.66 -8.10
CA VAL A 53 -3.72 -1.37 -8.13
C VAL A 53 -3.71 -0.79 -9.54
N HIS A 54 -4.88 -0.47 -10.06
CA HIS A 54 -5.03 0.33 -11.27
C HIS A 54 -4.96 1.82 -10.91
N TYR A 55 -4.03 2.55 -11.53
CA TYR A 55 -3.95 4.00 -11.37
C TYR A 55 -4.60 4.69 -12.55
N VAL A 56 -5.76 5.30 -12.32
CA VAL A 56 -6.54 6.00 -13.33
C VAL A 56 -6.52 7.51 -13.09
N SER A 57 -6.67 8.27 -14.16
CA SER A 57 -6.73 9.72 -14.16
C SER A 57 -8.19 10.15 -13.91
N HIS A 58 -8.38 11.03 -12.93
CA HIS A 58 -9.68 11.60 -12.57
C HIS A 58 -9.51 13.06 -12.14
N GLU A 59 -10.17 13.99 -12.84
CA GLU A 59 -10.16 15.43 -12.53
C GLU A 59 -8.74 15.97 -12.23
N GLU A 60 -7.79 15.72 -13.14
CA GLU A 60 -6.36 16.11 -13.03
C GLU A 60 -5.56 15.40 -11.92
N THR A 61 -6.17 14.48 -11.17
CA THR A 61 -5.50 13.66 -10.17
C THR A 61 -5.39 12.20 -10.61
N ARG A 62 -4.41 11.46 -10.08
CA ARG A 62 -4.39 10.00 -10.21
C ARG A 62 -4.97 9.36 -8.97
N ILE A 63 -5.97 8.52 -9.14
CA ILE A 63 -6.58 7.72 -8.08
C ILE A 63 -6.17 6.26 -8.24
N GLY A 64 -5.98 5.57 -7.12
CA GLY A 64 -5.70 4.13 -7.11
C GLY A 64 -6.97 3.34 -6.84
N LEU A 65 -7.28 2.41 -7.74
CA LEU A 65 -8.38 1.45 -7.63
C LEU A 65 -7.79 0.07 -7.38
N LEU A 66 -8.34 -0.67 -6.41
CA LEU A 66 -7.94 -2.06 -6.22
C LEU A 66 -8.35 -2.88 -7.45
N CYS A 67 -7.42 -3.69 -7.94
CA CYS A 67 -7.74 -4.74 -8.90
C CYS A 67 -8.62 -5.77 -8.18
N ASN A 68 -9.79 -6.04 -8.75
CA ASN A 68 -10.76 -7.00 -8.24
C ASN A 68 -10.73 -8.32 -9.02
N GLN A 69 -9.58 -8.67 -9.63
CA GLN A 69 -9.41 -9.94 -10.32
C GLN A 69 -9.62 -11.08 -9.31
N GLU A 70 -10.68 -11.86 -9.52
CA GLU A 70 -10.98 -13.08 -8.75
C GLU A 70 -10.61 -14.31 -9.58
N GLU A 71 -10.47 -15.49 -8.96
CA GLU A 71 -10.03 -16.72 -9.66
C GLU A 71 -10.89 -17.08 -10.88
N ASP A 72 -12.16 -16.66 -10.89
CA ASP A 72 -13.14 -16.96 -11.95
C ASP A 72 -13.69 -15.70 -12.66
N ASN A 73 -13.19 -14.50 -12.36
CA ASN A 73 -13.68 -13.26 -12.97
C ASN A 73 -12.52 -12.28 -13.25
N GLU A 74 -12.36 -11.92 -14.52
CA GLU A 74 -11.36 -10.95 -14.92
C GLU A 74 -11.84 -9.53 -14.59
N CYS A 75 -10.96 -8.75 -13.96
CA CYS A 75 -11.19 -7.35 -13.65
C CYS A 75 -11.48 -6.56 -14.94
N SER A 76 -12.52 -5.72 -14.95
CA SER A 76 -12.87 -4.94 -16.16
C SER A 76 -11.73 -4.05 -16.67
N ALA A 77 -10.93 -3.46 -15.77
CA ALA A 77 -9.74 -2.71 -16.19
C ALA A 77 -8.68 -3.62 -16.84
N CYS A 78 -8.46 -4.83 -16.32
CA CYS A 78 -7.56 -5.81 -16.95
C CYS A 78 -8.04 -6.19 -18.36
N ASN A 79 -9.35 -6.41 -18.55
CA ASN A 79 -9.93 -6.84 -19.83
C ASN A 79 -9.77 -5.81 -20.95
N VAL A 80 -9.80 -4.52 -20.60
CA VAL A 80 -9.56 -3.44 -21.56
C VAL A 80 -8.07 -3.16 -21.78
N GLY A 81 -7.18 -3.96 -21.20
CA GLY A 81 -5.73 -3.82 -21.30
C GLY A 81 -5.11 -2.78 -20.38
N HIS A 82 -5.84 -2.31 -19.36
CA HIS A 82 -5.31 -1.40 -18.35
C HIS A 82 -4.62 -2.19 -17.23
N GLU A 83 -3.33 -2.47 -17.40
CA GLU A 83 -2.57 -3.33 -16.47
C GLU A 83 -2.49 -2.76 -15.04
N PRO A 84 -2.72 -3.58 -14.00
CA PRO A 84 -2.52 -3.15 -12.62
C PRO A 84 -1.03 -3.09 -12.29
N LYS A 85 -0.68 -2.29 -11.28
CA LYS A 85 0.65 -2.25 -10.69
C LYS A 85 0.64 -2.91 -9.33
N GLN A 86 1.58 -3.82 -9.10
CA GLN A 86 1.79 -4.37 -7.78
C GLN A 86 2.41 -3.33 -6.84
N MET A 87 1.77 -3.16 -5.69
CA MET A 87 2.17 -2.21 -4.65
C MET A 87 2.35 -2.94 -3.32
N THR A 88 3.53 -2.79 -2.71
CA THR A 88 3.78 -3.18 -1.32
C THR A 88 3.27 -2.09 -0.39
N LEU A 89 2.35 -2.45 0.50
CA LEU A 89 1.73 -1.54 1.47
C LEU A 89 2.33 -1.78 2.85
N MET A 90 3.03 -0.76 3.35
CA MET A 90 3.66 -0.76 4.67
C MET A 90 2.96 0.26 5.58
N PRO A 91 2.33 -0.16 6.68
CA PRO A 91 1.77 0.75 7.65
C PRO A 91 2.88 1.43 8.44
N VAL A 92 2.71 2.74 8.63
CA VAL A 92 3.62 3.59 9.37
C VAL A 92 2.86 4.55 10.26
N TYR A 93 3.43 4.92 11.40
CA TYR A 93 2.94 6.02 12.19
C TYR A 93 3.60 7.33 11.76
N ASP A 94 2.82 8.32 11.29
CA ASP A 94 3.31 9.66 11.01
C ASP A 94 3.50 10.43 12.33
N VAL A 95 4.74 10.84 12.59
CA VAL A 95 5.13 11.46 13.87
C VAL A 95 4.46 12.81 14.10
N PHE A 96 4.22 13.58 13.03
CA PHE A 96 3.66 14.91 13.12
C PHE A 96 2.14 14.90 13.11
N LEU A 97 1.53 14.09 12.24
CA LEU A 97 0.08 13.95 12.15
C LEU A 97 -0.49 13.09 13.29
N LYS A 98 0.35 12.29 13.94
CA LYS A 98 -0.02 11.40 15.05
C LYS A 98 -1.10 10.39 14.66
N GLU A 99 -1.01 9.89 13.44
CA GLU A 99 -1.94 8.93 12.85
C GLU A 99 -1.17 7.82 12.13
N VAL A 100 -1.83 6.69 11.91
CA VAL A 100 -1.28 5.62 11.08
C VAL A 100 -1.65 5.88 9.62
N GLN A 101 -0.65 5.80 8.75
CA GLN A 101 -0.75 5.93 7.30
C GLN A 101 -0.16 4.71 6.62
N ILE A 102 -0.36 4.60 5.30
CA ILE A 102 0.21 3.54 4.46
C ILE A 102 1.26 4.16 3.56
N ILE A 103 2.50 3.67 3.62
CA ILE A 103 3.48 3.87 2.56
C ILE A 103 3.21 2.82 1.49
N ALA A 104 2.87 3.27 0.28
CA ALA A 104 2.72 2.41 -0.88
C ALA A 104 4.00 2.47 -1.73
N MET A 105 4.61 1.31 -1.97
CA MET A 105 5.86 1.17 -2.71
C MET A 105 5.63 0.30 -3.94
N SER A 106 6.01 0.79 -5.12
CA SER A 106 6.09 -0.06 -6.32
C SER A 106 7.31 -0.98 -6.24
N GLU A 107 7.31 -2.07 -7.00
CA GLU A 107 8.45 -3.00 -7.17
C GLU A 107 9.67 -2.41 -7.91
N ASN A 108 9.82 -1.08 -7.95
CA ASN A 108 10.96 -0.47 -8.62
C ASN A 108 12.24 -0.69 -7.81
N CYS A 109 13.20 -1.40 -8.41
CA CYS A 109 14.52 -1.71 -7.86
C CYS A 109 15.58 -0.63 -8.08
N ASP A 110 15.24 0.49 -8.75
CA ASP A 110 16.17 1.60 -8.94
C ASP A 110 16.68 2.12 -7.58
N PRO A 111 17.99 2.39 -7.41
CA PRO A 111 18.54 2.81 -6.12
C PRO A 111 17.91 4.07 -5.52
N GLY A 112 17.39 4.97 -6.36
CA GLY A 112 16.68 6.18 -5.95
C GLY A 112 15.20 5.98 -5.62
N SER A 113 14.66 4.77 -5.81
CA SER A 113 13.29 4.41 -5.48
C SER A 113 13.11 4.15 -3.99
N LEU A 114 11.85 4.20 -3.54
CA LEU A 114 11.53 4.09 -2.12
C LEU A 114 11.77 2.68 -1.55
N SER A 115 11.38 1.63 -2.28
CA SER A 115 11.48 0.22 -1.82
C SER A 115 12.90 -0.17 -1.44
N PRO A 116 13.92 -0.09 -2.33
CA PRO A 116 15.27 -0.55 -2.00
C PRO A 116 15.90 0.25 -0.85
N GLN A 117 15.59 1.54 -0.73
CA GLN A 117 16.09 2.37 0.37
C GLN A 117 15.46 2.00 1.72
N ILE A 118 14.15 1.78 1.76
CA ILE A 118 13.46 1.34 2.98
C ILE A 118 13.93 -0.07 3.36
N GLU A 119 14.01 -0.99 2.40
CA GLU A 119 14.51 -2.35 2.64
C GLU A 119 15.92 -2.33 3.23
N SER A 120 16.82 -1.52 2.68
CA SER A 120 18.19 -1.37 3.20
C SER A 120 18.18 -0.94 4.67
N ILE A 121 17.35 0.05 5.03
CA ILE A 121 17.24 0.51 6.42
C ILE A 121 16.65 -0.57 7.32
N MET A 122 15.60 -1.26 6.88
CA MET A 122 14.97 -2.32 7.65
C MET A 122 15.92 -3.51 7.87
N ILE A 123 16.75 -3.85 6.89
CA ILE A 123 17.78 -4.91 7.03
C ILE A 123 18.90 -4.47 7.99
N GLU A 124 19.37 -3.23 7.88
CA GLU A 124 20.49 -2.74 8.70
C GLU A 124 20.09 -2.46 10.17
N HIS A 125 18.83 -2.10 10.40
CA HIS A 125 18.37 -1.62 11.70
C HIS A 125 17.26 -2.45 12.35
N GLY A 126 16.43 -3.16 11.57
CA GLY A 126 15.28 -3.91 12.08
C GLY A 126 15.65 -5.10 12.98
N ASP A 127 16.91 -5.57 12.87
CA ASP A 127 17.41 -6.71 13.62
C ASP A 127 17.95 -6.39 15.04
N LYS A 128 17.97 -5.11 15.43
CA LYS A 128 18.68 -4.69 16.65
C LYS A 128 17.78 -4.84 17.87
N ASP A 129 18.16 -5.82 18.69
CA ASP A 129 17.63 -6.20 20.00
C ASP A 129 16.80 -5.12 20.73
N GLU A 130 15.54 -5.47 20.97
CA GLU A 130 14.60 -4.94 21.98
C GLU A 130 14.55 -3.41 22.19
N GLY A 131 13.62 -2.77 21.47
CA GLY A 131 12.88 -1.61 21.99
C GLY A 131 13.30 -0.24 21.49
N GLN A 132 14.07 -0.14 20.40
CA GLN A 132 14.27 1.13 19.72
C GLN A 132 13.40 1.22 18.48
N ASP A 133 12.30 1.97 18.59
CA ASP A 133 11.49 2.35 17.44
C ASP A 133 12.38 3.10 16.44
N ILE A 134 12.62 2.47 15.29
CA ILE A 134 13.34 3.10 14.18
C ILE A 134 12.43 4.16 13.60
N THR A 135 12.89 5.40 13.58
CA THR A 135 12.23 6.45 12.80
C THR A 135 12.88 6.48 11.43
N ILE A 136 12.09 6.45 10.36
CA ILE A 136 12.53 6.71 9.00
C ILE A 136 12.16 8.14 8.60
N CYS A 137 13.10 8.84 8.00
CA CYS A 137 12.92 10.18 7.46
C CYS A 137 12.86 10.07 5.94
N ILE A 138 11.75 10.48 5.33
CA ILE A 138 11.54 10.39 3.88
C ILE A 138 11.30 11.79 3.32
N SER A 139 11.99 12.11 2.23
CA SER A 139 11.66 13.24 1.37
C SER A 139 11.69 12.83 -0.11
N LYS A 140 11.01 13.61 -0.95
CA LYS A 140 10.92 13.44 -2.40
C LYS A 140 11.52 14.69 -3.07
N PRO A 141 12.86 14.74 -3.26
CA PRO A 141 13.54 15.95 -3.73
C PRO A 141 13.13 16.33 -5.16
N ASP A 142 12.84 15.33 -6.00
CA ASP A 142 12.34 15.47 -7.35
C ASP A 142 11.21 14.47 -7.66
N MET A 143 10.71 14.47 -8.90
CA MET A 143 9.57 13.62 -9.30
C MET A 143 9.90 12.12 -9.28
N TYR A 144 11.17 11.75 -9.42
CA TYR A 144 11.61 10.38 -9.70
C TYR A 144 12.28 9.72 -8.49
N SER A 145 12.95 10.50 -7.65
CA SER A 145 13.77 9.99 -6.55
C SER A 145 13.16 10.24 -5.17
N PHE A 146 13.63 9.44 -4.21
CA PHE A 146 13.40 9.61 -2.79
C PHE A 146 14.75 9.73 -2.07
N ASP A 147 14.77 10.48 -0.97
CA ASP A 147 15.86 10.49 0.01
C ASP A 147 15.31 9.91 1.31
N VAL A 148 15.78 8.71 1.67
CA VAL A 148 15.40 8.00 2.88
C VAL A 148 16.58 7.91 3.84
N GLN A 149 16.38 8.37 5.07
CA GLN A 149 17.41 8.40 6.11
C GLN A 149 16.89 7.80 7.40
N VAL A 150 17.78 7.27 8.22
CA VAL A 150 17.45 6.88 9.59
C VAL A 150 17.34 8.14 10.45
N GLY A 151 16.20 8.29 11.13
CA GLY A 151 15.92 9.32 12.10
C GLY A 151 16.29 8.93 13.53
N PHE A 152 16.12 9.86 14.46
CA PHE A 152 16.37 9.63 15.88
C PHE A 152 15.11 9.08 16.58
N PRO A 153 15.27 8.30 17.67
CA PRO A 153 14.14 7.81 18.45
C PRO A 153 13.23 8.93 18.97
N ILE A 154 11.93 8.67 18.99
CA ILE A 154 10.91 9.63 19.44
C ILE A 154 10.91 9.70 20.97
N LYS A 155 11.54 10.74 21.51
CA LYS A 155 11.55 10.97 22.97
C LYS A 155 10.21 11.48 23.49
N ASN A 156 9.57 12.39 22.75
CA ASN A 156 8.31 13.03 23.13
C ASN A 156 7.16 12.44 22.32
N GLY A 157 6.14 11.90 23.01
CA GLY A 157 4.96 11.34 22.35
C GLY A 157 4.97 9.83 22.12
N ALA A 158 6.00 9.11 22.60
CA ALA A 158 6.07 7.64 22.52
C ALA A 158 4.79 6.95 23.01
N LYS A 159 4.23 7.38 24.15
CA LYS A 159 2.95 6.84 24.65
C LYS A 159 1.76 7.03 23.70
N ILE A 160 1.72 8.15 22.97
CA ILE A 160 0.65 8.44 22.00
C ILE A 160 0.81 7.51 20.79
N MET A 161 2.04 7.40 20.29
CA MET A 161 2.41 6.50 19.20
C MET A 161 2.07 5.05 19.54
N GLU A 162 2.56 4.52 20.66
CA GLU A 162 2.29 3.15 21.11
C GLU A 162 0.78 2.85 21.17
N ARG A 163 -0.01 3.81 21.68
CA ARG A 163 -1.46 3.67 21.72
C ARG A 163 -2.07 3.59 20.32
N LYS A 164 -1.64 4.46 19.40
CA LYS A 164 -2.13 4.48 18.01
C LYS A 164 -1.75 3.23 17.23
N ILE A 165 -0.52 2.75 17.42
CA ILE A 165 -0.07 1.49 16.86
C ILE A 165 -0.93 0.34 17.41
N LYS A 166 -1.14 0.24 18.72
CA LYS A 166 -2.00 -0.81 19.30
C LYS A 166 -3.45 -0.76 18.84
N GLU A 167 -4.02 0.44 18.69
CA GLU A 167 -5.37 0.65 18.11
C GLU A 167 -5.42 0.10 16.68
N PHE A 168 -4.41 0.42 15.86
CA PHE A 168 -4.26 -0.08 14.50
C PHE A 168 -4.11 -1.61 14.45
N GLU A 169 -3.21 -2.20 15.24
CA GLU A 169 -2.98 -3.64 15.29
C GLU A 169 -4.24 -4.41 15.68
N LYS A 170 -5.05 -3.85 16.60
CA LYS A 170 -6.34 -4.43 16.97
C LYS A 170 -7.31 -4.44 15.78
N LYS A 171 -7.35 -3.37 14.98
CA LYS A 171 -8.18 -3.32 13.76
C LYS A 171 -7.70 -4.34 12.72
N VAL A 172 -6.40 -4.41 12.45
CA VAL A 172 -5.83 -5.39 11.51
C VAL A 172 -6.11 -6.83 11.94
N LYS A 173 -5.97 -7.14 13.24
CA LYS A 173 -6.30 -8.47 13.78
C LYS A 173 -7.78 -8.81 13.70
N ALA A 174 -8.66 -7.80 13.66
CA ALA A 174 -10.10 -7.99 13.48
C ALA A 174 -10.49 -8.20 12.00
N GLY A 175 -9.65 -7.78 11.05
CA GLY A 175 -9.84 -8.00 9.62
C GLY A 175 -8.64 -7.55 8.79
N SER A 176 -8.05 -8.48 8.02
CA SER A 176 -6.84 -8.26 7.20
C SER A 176 -7.04 -7.26 6.06
N GLY A 177 -8.27 -7.11 5.55
CA GLY A 177 -8.64 -6.14 4.51
C GLY A 177 -8.44 -4.67 4.91
N TYR A 178 -8.10 -4.39 6.17
CA TYR A 178 -7.89 -3.04 6.64
C TYR A 178 -6.72 -2.32 5.95
N LEU A 179 -5.64 -3.01 5.56
CA LEU A 179 -4.47 -2.37 4.94
C LEU A 179 -4.77 -1.83 3.53
N VAL A 180 -5.55 -2.56 2.74
CA VAL A 180 -5.90 -2.19 1.36
C VAL A 180 -7.01 -1.15 1.29
N SER A 181 -7.68 -0.86 2.42
CA SER A 181 -8.73 0.17 2.52
C SER A 181 -8.25 1.60 2.24
N CYS A 182 -6.95 1.81 2.01
CA CYS A 182 -6.44 3.09 1.53
C CYS A 182 -6.71 3.34 0.04
N TYR A 183 -7.06 2.30 -0.73
CA TYR A 183 -7.48 2.37 -2.13
C TYR A 183 -8.99 2.21 -2.27
N THR A 184 -9.52 2.64 -3.42
CA THR A 184 -10.95 2.51 -3.72
C THR A 184 -11.23 1.13 -4.29
N GLU A 185 -12.22 0.44 -3.77
CA GLU A 185 -12.74 -0.80 -4.34
C GLU A 185 -14.02 -0.52 -5.13
N LEU A 186 -14.08 -1.03 -6.36
CA LEU A 186 -15.21 -0.90 -7.26
C LEU A 186 -15.59 -2.30 -7.77
N SER A 187 -16.88 -2.54 -8.00
CA SER A 187 -17.31 -3.68 -8.83
C SER A 187 -16.85 -3.50 -10.28
N ASN A 188 -16.93 -4.56 -11.09
CA ASN A 188 -16.68 -4.48 -12.54
C ASN A 188 -17.58 -3.42 -13.21
N ASP A 189 -18.88 -3.43 -12.92
CA ASP A 189 -19.83 -2.43 -13.41
C ASP A 189 -19.42 -0.99 -13.03
N GLU A 190 -19.05 -0.78 -11.75
CA GLU A 190 -18.62 0.52 -11.24
C GLU A 190 -17.29 0.96 -11.87
N MET A 191 -16.38 0.02 -12.14
CA MET A 191 -15.09 0.28 -12.75
C MET A 191 -15.24 0.73 -14.22
N LEU A 192 -16.21 0.18 -14.96
CA LEU A 192 -16.54 0.65 -16.31
C LEU A 192 -17.22 2.02 -16.36
N GLN A 193 -17.66 2.56 -15.22
CA GLN A 193 -18.11 3.95 -15.15
C GLN A 193 -16.96 4.94 -14.96
N VAL A 194 -15.73 4.45 -14.72
CA VAL A 194 -14.53 5.30 -14.68
C VAL A 194 -14.19 5.71 -16.10
N GLU A 195 -14.20 7.02 -16.35
CA GLU A 195 -14.06 7.62 -17.69
C GLU A 195 -12.90 7.03 -18.52
N GLU A 196 -11.71 6.93 -17.94
CA GLU A 196 -10.53 6.35 -18.63
C GLU A 196 -10.74 4.88 -19.02
N ILE A 197 -11.29 4.06 -18.12
CA ILE A 197 -11.55 2.64 -18.37
C ILE A 197 -12.69 2.46 -19.38
N ASN A 198 -13.73 3.29 -19.28
CA ASN A 198 -14.86 3.30 -20.20
C ASN A 198 -14.40 3.58 -21.64
N MET A 199 -13.59 4.63 -21.83
CA MET A 199 -13.03 4.94 -23.15
C MET A 199 -12.19 3.77 -23.71
N MET A 200 -11.42 3.10 -22.86
CA MET A 200 -10.65 1.92 -23.27
C MET A 200 -11.56 0.76 -23.68
N ALA A 201 -12.67 0.53 -22.96
CA ALA A 201 -13.68 -0.47 -23.29
C ALA A 201 -14.35 -0.20 -24.65
N GLU A 202 -14.76 1.04 -24.89
CA GLU A 202 -15.40 1.45 -26.15
C GLU A 202 -14.47 1.23 -27.35
N VAL A 203 -13.17 1.51 -27.19
CA VAL A 203 -12.17 1.33 -28.26
C VAL A 203 -11.81 -0.14 -28.46
N SER A 204 -11.75 -0.94 -27.39
CA SER A 204 -11.44 -2.37 -27.48
C SER A 204 -12.63 -3.23 -27.91
N GLY A 205 -13.86 -2.70 -27.84
CA GLY A 205 -15.09 -3.43 -28.09
C GLY A 205 -15.46 -4.39 -26.95
N TYR A 206 -15.02 -4.11 -25.73
CA TYR A 206 -15.33 -4.91 -24.55
C TYR A 206 -16.66 -4.46 -23.92
N ASP A 207 -17.58 -5.41 -23.73
CA ASP A 207 -18.80 -5.26 -22.93
C ASP A 207 -18.83 -6.34 -21.83
N LEU A 208 -19.45 -6.04 -20.68
CA LEU A 208 -19.63 -7.02 -19.60
C LEU A 208 -20.52 -8.18 -20.02
N ASP A 209 -21.48 -7.92 -20.90
CA ASP A 209 -22.39 -8.94 -21.43
C ASP A 209 -21.67 -9.99 -22.28
N ASP A 210 -20.45 -9.70 -22.77
CA ASP A 210 -19.62 -10.64 -23.53
C ASP A 210 -18.82 -11.61 -22.65
N ALA A 211 -18.77 -11.39 -21.33
CA ALA A 211 -17.98 -12.16 -20.36
C ALA A 211 -18.81 -13.12 -19.47
N ALA A 212 -20.15 -13.15 -19.64
CA ALA A 212 -21.09 -13.99 -18.89
C ALA A 212 -21.55 -15.24 -19.68
#